data_AF-A0A952IEB8-F1
#
_entry.id   AF-A0A952IEB8-F1
#
_cell.length_a   1.000
_cell.length_b   1.000
_cell.length_c   1.000
_cell.angle_alpha   90.00
_cell.angle_beta   90.00
_cell.angle_gamma   90.00
#
_symmetry.space_group_name_H-M   'P 1'
#
loop_
_entity.id
_entity.type
_entity.pdbx_description
1 polymer ?
#
loop_
_entity_poly.entity_id
_entity_poly.type
_entity_poly.pdbx_seq_one_letter_code
_entity_poly.pdbx_strand_id
1 'polypeptide(L)' 'MTKKIYISAIILGAAFFLCGCEGGMSDMSNQELAAKNDECVRLNPTSPGKVTACENIRKECQRRRKDKNYAC' A
#
# COMPACT_ATOMS: atom_id res chain seq x y z
N MET A 1 -33.75 16.90 24.96
CA MET A 1 -32.57 16.05 25.22
C MET A 1 -32.28 15.08 24.07
N THR A 2 -33.29 14.39 23.54
CA THR A 2 -33.23 13.42 22.42
C THR A 2 -32.54 13.94 21.15
N LYS A 3 -32.83 15.15 20.68
CA LYS A 3 -32.21 15.72 19.46
C LYS A 3 -30.67 15.80 19.50
N LYS A 4 -30.09 16.08 20.70
CA LYS A 4 -28.63 16.14 20.87
C LYS A 4 -27.99 14.74 20.77
N ILE A 5 -28.68 13.72 21.29
CA ILE A 5 -28.24 12.32 21.23
C ILE A 5 -28.20 11.82 19.79
N TYR A 6 -29.22 12.14 18.97
CA TYR A 6 -29.23 11.78 17.55
C TYR A 6 -28.08 12.42 16.76
N ILE A 7 -27.81 13.70 17.00
CA ILE A 7 -26.70 14.40 16.34
C ILE A 7 -25.35 13.79 16.75
N SER A 8 -25.16 13.50 18.04
CA SER A 8 -23.96 12.83 18.54
C SER A 8 -23.77 11.43 17.93
N ALA A 9 -24.86 10.65 17.76
CA ALA A 9 -24.80 9.33 17.15
C ALA A 9 -24.44 9.37 15.66
N ILE A 10 -24.94 10.36 14.91
CA ILE A 10 -24.63 10.55 13.49
C ILE A 10 -23.15 10.90 13.29
N ILE A 11 -22.61 11.80 14.12
CA ILE A 11 -21.19 12.19 14.05
C ILE A 11 -20.28 11.00 14.38
N LEU A 12 -20.62 10.22 15.40
CA LEU A 12 -19.85 9.04 15.77
C LEU A 12 -19.91 7.93 14.71
N GLY A 13 -21.08 7.74 14.08
CA GLY A 13 -21.25 6.80 12.97
C GLY A 13 -20.47 7.19 11.72
N ALA A 14 -20.40 8.48 11.39
CA ALA A 14 -19.64 8.98 10.25
C ALA A 14 -18.12 8.76 10.38
N ALA A 15 -17.58 8.72 11.61
CA ALA A 15 -16.17 8.47 11.85
C ALA A 15 -15.72 7.06 11.46
N PHE A 16 -16.60 6.06 11.53
CA PHE A 16 -16.30 4.69 11.08
C PHE A 16 -16.12 4.58 9.56
N PHE A 17 -16.75 5.47 8.79
CA PHE A 17 -16.58 5.52 7.33
C PHE A 17 -15.28 6.20 6.90
N LEU A 18 -14.51 6.77 7.83
CA LEU A 18 -13.18 7.34 7.57
C LEU A 18 -12.04 6.35 7.83
N CYS A 19 -12.32 5.08 8.14
CA CYS A 19 -11.31 4.03 8.08
C CYS A 19 -10.78 3.95 6.65
N GLY A 20 -9.57 4.48 6.43
CA GLY A 20 -8.92 4.47 5.13
C GLY A 20 -8.77 3.04 4.61
N CYS A 21 -8.80 2.89 3.29
CA CYS A 21 -8.47 1.61 2.66
C CYS A 21 -7.00 1.30 2.97
N GLU A 22 -6.74 0.24 3.73
CA GLU A 22 -5.40 -0.34 3.80
C GLU A 22 -5.05 -0.88 2.40
N GLY A 23 -3.87 -0.53 1.91
CA GLY A 23 -3.47 -0.84 0.54
C GLY A 23 -2.17 -0.14 0.16
N GLY A 24 -1.06 -0.80 0.44
CA GLY A 24 0.28 -0.36 0.04
C GLY A 24 1.16 -1.51 -0.43
N MET A 25 2.39 -1.19 -0.85
CA MET A 25 3.42 -2.20 -1.16
C MET A 25 3.69 -3.14 0.02
N SER A 26 3.39 -2.72 1.26
CA SER A 26 3.49 -3.52 2.48
C SER A 26 2.59 -4.75 2.48
N ASP A 27 1.42 -4.64 1.85
CA ASP A 27 0.37 -5.66 1.89
C ASP A 27 0.52 -6.67 0.74
N MET A 28 1.37 -6.33 -0.23
CA MET A 28 1.75 -7.21 -1.32
C MET A 28 2.46 -8.47 -0.80
N SER A 29 2.07 -9.63 -1.31
CA SER A 29 2.76 -10.89 -0.98
C SER A 29 4.22 -10.86 -1.45
N ASN A 30 5.08 -11.67 -0.83
CA ASN A 30 6.48 -11.79 -1.26
C ASN A 30 6.56 -12.24 -2.74
N GLN A 31 5.76 -13.24 -3.11
CA GLN A 31 5.71 -13.80 -4.46
C GLN A 31 5.33 -12.74 -5.50
N GLU A 32 4.30 -11.94 -5.21
CA GLU A 32 3.88 -10.86 -6.10
C GLU A 32 4.96 -9.76 -6.20
N LEU A 33 5.58 -9.40 -5.07
CA LEU A 33 6.63 -8.39 -5.03
C LEU A 33 7.85 -8.82 -5.85
N ALA A 34 8.28 -10.08 -5.74
CA ALA A 34 9.37 -10.63 -6.56
C ALA A 34 9.01 -10.64 -8.05
N ALA A 35 7.81 -11.13 -8.41
CA ALA A 35 7.37 -11.18 -9.81
C ALA A 35 7.34 -9.78 -10.45
N LYS A 36 6.86 -8.77 -9.73
CA LYS A 36 6.85 -7.38 -10.20
C LYS A 36 8.25 -6.77 -10.26
N ASN A 37 9.15 -7.14 -9.34
CA ASN A 37 10.56 -6.73 -9.41
C ASN A 37 11.22 -7.28 -10.67
N ASP A 38 11.02 -8.57 -10.95
CA ASP A 38 11.54 -9.22 -12.17
C ASP A 38 10.96 -8.59 -13.44
N GLU A 39 9.66 -8.27 -13.44
CA GLU A 39 9.03 -7.55 -14.54
C GLU A 39 9.70 -6.19 -14.79
N CYS A 40 9.95 -5.43 -13.72
CA CYS A 40 10.62 -4.13 -13.80
C CYS A 40 12.03 -4.23 -14.38
N VAL A 41 12.82 -5.23 -13.96
CA VAL A 41 14.18 -5.47 -14.50
C VAL A 41 14.11 -5.90 -15.95
N ARG A 42 13.21 -6.83 -16.29
CA ARG A 42 13.11 -7.41 -17.64
C ARG A 42 12.59 -6.41 -18.67
N LEU A 43 11.57 -5.62 -18.32
CA LEU A 43 10.92 -4.70 -19.25
C LEU A 43 11.60 -3.33 -19.30
N ASN A 44 12.34 -2.95 -18.26
CA ASN A 44 13.03 -1.67 -18.11
C ASN A 44 12.19 -0.47 -18.63
N PRO A 45 10.98 -0.27 -18.07
CA PRO A 45 10.02 0.67 -18.64
C PRO A 45 10.52 2.11 -18.51
N THR A 46 10.27 2.94 -19.52
CA THR A 46 10.71 4.34 -19.56
C THR A 46 9.61 5.35 -19.25
N SER A 47 8.35 4.93 -19.21
CA SER A 47 7.26 5.84 -18.91
C SER A 47 7.31 6.28 -17.44
N PRO A 48 7.15 7.58 -17.11
CA PRO A 48 7.39 8.10 -15.77
C PRO A 48 6.61 7.38 -14.66
N GLY A 49 5.36 7.03 -14.94
CA GLY A 49 4.51 6.29 -14.00
C GLY A 49 5.04 4.88 -13.71
N LYS A 50 5.51 4.17 -14.73
CA LYS A 50 6.08 2.82 -14.56
C LYS A 50 7.44 2.87 -13.88
N VAL A 51 8.29 3.85 -14.22
CA VAL A 51 9.58 4.06 -13.52
C VAL A 51 9.34 4.28 -12.03
N THR A 52 8.37 5.14 -11.68
CA THR A 52 8.01 5.40 -10.28
C THR A 52 7.52 4.13 -9.58
N ALA A 53 6.67 3.35 -10.23
CA ALA A 53 6.18 2.08 -9.68
C ALA A 53 7.33 1.09 -9.44
N CYS A 54 8.26 0.96 -10.39
CA CYS A 54 9.43 0.10 -10.26
C CYS A 54 10.39 0.54 -9.14
N GLU A 55 10.58 1.85 -8.97
CA GLU A 55 11.35 2.38 -7.84
C GLU A 55 10.69 2.07 -6.49
N ASN A 56 9.36 2.08 -6.42
CA ASN A 56 8.64 1.69 -5.20
C ASN A 56 8.76 0.18 -4.91
N ILE A 57 8.65 -0.68 -5.93
CA ILE A 57 8.93 -2.12 -5.81
C ILE A 57 10.35 -2.34 -5.27
N ARG A 58 11.35 -1.70 -5.88
CA ARG A 58 12.76 -1.83 -5.50
C ARG A 58 12.98 -1.44 -4.05
N LYS A 59 12.41 -0.31 -3.60
CA LYS A 59 12.51 0.16 -2.22
C LYS A 59 11.87 -0.81 -1.23
N GLU A 60 10.71 -1.36 -1.56
CA GLU A 60 10.04 -2.34 -0.69
C GLU A 60 10.84 -3.64 -0.58
N CYS A 61 11.40 -4.14 -1.69
CA CYS A 61 12.34 -5.27 -1.68
C CYS A 61 13.55 -5.01 -0.77
N GLN A 62 14.18 -3.84 -0.88
CA GLN A 62 15.31 -3.46 -0.02
C GLN A 62 14.93 -3.38 1.45
N ARG A 63 13.75 -2.82 1.75
CA ARG A 63 13.22 -2.75 3.10
C ARG A 63 13.00 -4.15 3.68
N ARG A 64 12.33 -5.05 2.96
CA ARG A 64 12.10 -6.43 3.41
C ARG A 64 13.40 -7.24 3.51
N ARG A 65 14.39 -6.97 2.66
CA ARG A 65 15.74 -7.56 2.80
C ARG A 65 16.39 -7.18 4.11
N LYS A 66 16.32 -5.89 4.48
CA LYS A 66 16.87 -5.39 5.74
C LYS A 66 16.09 -5.89 6.96
N ASP A 67 14.77 -5.84 6.92
CA ASP A 67 13.91 -6.06 8.09
C ASP A 67 13.55 -7.53 8.31
N LYS A 68 13.46 -8.32 7.22
CA LYS A 68 12.91 -9.68 7.23
C LYS A 68 13.83 -10.71 6.56
N ASN A 69 15.05 -10.33 6.18
CA ASN A 69 15.98 -11.17 5.42
C ASN A 69 15.35 -11.78 4.15
N TYR A 70 14.47 -11.02 3.49
CA TYR A 70 13.79 -11.44 2.28
C TYR A 70 14.60 -11.11 1.03
N ALA A 71 14.70 -12.07 0.10
CA ALA A 71 15.30 -11.86 -1.21
C ALA A 71 14.19 -11.75 -2.27
N CYS A 72 14.02 -10.53 -2.78
CA CYS A 72 13.71 -10.32 -4.19
C CYS A 72 15.02 -10.44 -5.00
#